data_AF-A0A3D3KVB3-F1
#
_entry.id   AF-A0A3D3KVB3-F1
#
_cell.length_a   1.000
_cell.length_b   1.000
_cell.length_c   1.000
_cell.angle_alpha   90.00
_cell.angle_beta   90.00
_cell.angle_gamma   90.00
#
_symmetry.space_group_name_H-M   'P 1'
#
loop_
_entity.id
_entity.type
_entity.pdbx_description
1 polymer ?
#
loop_
_entity_poly.entity_id
_entity_poly.type
_entity_poly.pdbx_seq_one_letter_code
_entity_poly.pdbx_strand_id
1 'polypeptide(L)'
;LRRLEASPIDRPPVPLRLAAELAVDPGAAASAAPAGYGVSGATAATGGDTLASASAILTARGVAVPDRLGVTDFAARTGEKILITGPNGAGKSTLLSVLAGTLEPVEGLVQRPARIGYLQQELELPQRPTLRLLPAFAAGLGGNIDEHAEALLRLGLFRTSEFHVPVGS
;
A
#
# COMPACT_ATOMS: atom_id res chain seq x y z
N LEU A 1 15.96 -3.17 -21.80
CA LEU A 1 14.55 -2.75 -21.83
C LEU A 1 13.62 -3.72 -22.59
N ARG A 2 14.04 -4.36 -23.69
CA ARG A 2 13.21 -5.32 -24.49
C ARG A 2 12.68 -6.60 -23.79
N ARG A 3 13.02 -6.89 -22.52
CA ARG A 3 12.66 -8.16 -21.85
C ARG A 3 11.31 -8.10 -21.11
N LEU A 4 10.82 -6.91 -20.76
CA LEU A 4 9.56 -6.72 -20.00
C LEU A 4 8.32 -6.66 -20.89
N GLU A 5 8.48 -6.46 -22.21
CA GLU A 5 7.36 -6.34 -23.15
C GLU A 5 6.75 -7.70 -23.56
N ALA A 6 7.49 -8.80 -23.35
CA ALA A 6 7.22 -10.07 -24.02
C ALA A 6 6.24 -11.00 -23.29
N SER A 7 5.93 -10.78 -22.01
CA SER A 7 5.04 -11.66 -21.25
C SER A 7 4.38 -10.93 -20.07
N PRO A 8 3.35 -10.13 -20.33
CA PRO A 8 2.53 -9.58 -19.26
C PRO A 8 1.72 -10.70 -18.58
N ILE A 9 1.33 -10.44 -17.34
CA ILE A 9 0.45 -11.35 -16.61
C ILE A 9 -0.94 -11.31 -17.24
N ASP A 10 -1.47 -12.48 -17.62
CA ASP A 10 -2.82 -12.60 -18.17
C ASP A 10 -3.86 -12.11 -17.17
N ARG A 11 -4.93 -11.48 -17.68
CA ARG A 11 -6.04 -11.05 -16.85
C ARG A 11 -6.63 -12.27 -16.14
N PRO A 12 -6.81 -12.22 -14.82
CA PRO A 12 -7.37 -13.34 -14.11
C PRO A 12 -8.80 -13.64 -14.61
N PRO A 13 -9.20 -14.92 -14.65
CA PRO A 13 -10.54 -15.31 -15.09
C PRO A 13 -11.62 -14.75 -14.15
N VAL A 14 -12.78 -14.39 -14.69
CA VAL A 14 -13.96 -13.97 -13.93
C VAL A 14 -14.88 -15.19 -13.74
N PRO A 15 -15.31 -15.55 -12.52
CA PRO A 15 -15.02 -14.89 -11.24
C PRO A 15 -13.62 -15.23 -10.71
N LEU A 16 -12.90 -14.20 -10.24
CA LEU A 16 -11.60 -14.36 -9.58
C LEU A 16 -11.80 -15.17 -8.28
N ARG A 17 -11.35 -16.42 -8.28
CA ARG A 17 -11.26 -17.24 -7.07
C ARG A 17 -9.79 -17.32 -6.65
N LEU A 18 -9.44 -16.55 -5.61
CA LEU A 18 -8.14 -16.66 -4.95
C LEU A 18 -8.14 -17.92 -4.07
N ALA A 19 -7.64 -19.03 -4.61
CA ALA A 19 -7.30 -20.21 -3.81
C ALA A 19 -5.83 -20.08 -3.38
N ALA A 20 -5.59 -19.34 -2.30
CA ALA A 20 -4.28 -19.30 -1.66
C ALA A 20 -4.31 -20.26 -0.46
N GLU A 21 -3.78 -21.46 -0.64
CA GLU A 21 -3.40 -22.31 0.48
C GLU A 21 -2.01 -21.86 0.92
N LEU A 22 -1.95 -21.15 2.05
CA LEU A 22 -0.68 -20.69 2.64
C LEU A 22 0.01 -21.87 3.30
N ALA A 23 0.79 -22.63 2.51
CA ALA A 23 1.74 -23.58 3.04
C ALA A 23 2.88 -22.84 3.75
N VAL A 24 3.06 -23.13 5.03
CA VAL A 24 4.21 -22.68 5.82
C VAL A 24 5.31 -23.73 5.66
N ASP A 25 6.32 -23.47 4.83
CA ASP A 25 7.50 -24.32 4.74
C ASP A 25 8.61 -23.81 5.66
N PRO A 26 8.99 -24.56 6.71
CA PRO A 26 10.12 -24.24 7.55
C PRO A 26 11.40 -24.84 6.97
N GLY A 27 12.10 -24.06 6.14
CA GLY A 27 13.54 -24.22 5.93
C GLY A 27 13.99 -24.78 4.59
N ALA A 28 14.52 -23.89 3.73
CA ALA A 28 15.63 -24.19 2.84
C ALA A 28 16.35 -22.87 2.49
N ALA A 29 17.59 -22.74 2.94
CA ALA A 29 18.46 -21.61 2.65
C ALA A 29 19.19 -21.78 1.29
N ALA A 30 19.52 -20.62 0.71
CA ALA A 30 20.51 -20.34 -0.34
C ALA A 30 20.13 -20.58 -1.82
N SER A 31 19.79 -19.50 -2.54
CA SER A 31 20.63 -18.96 -3.64
C SER A 31 19.95 -17.76 -4.35
N ALA A 32 20.63 -16.61 -4.30
CA ALA A 32 20.57 -15.42 -5.17
C ALA A 32 19.24 -14.97 -5.84
N ALA A 33 18.46 -14.14 -5.14
CA ALA A 33 17.41 -13.24 -5.66
C ALA A 33 17.19 -12.06 -4.69
N PRO A 34 16.72 -10.88 -5.14
CA PRO A 34 16.96 -9.61 -4.44
C PRO A 34 16.12 -9.43 -3.17
N ALA A 35 16.83 -9.06 -2.09
CA ALA A 35 16.38 -8.37 -0.86
C ALA A 35 14.94 -8.65 -0.37
N GLY A 36 14.74 -9.87 0.13
CA GLY A 36 14.12 -10.23 1.42
C GLY A 36 12.90 -9.46 1.91
N TYR A 37 11.73 -10.09 1.78
CA TYR A 37 10.47 -9.74 2.44
C TYR A 37 10.49 -10.26 3.88
N GLY A 38 10.48 -9.37 4.88
CA GLY A 38 10.24 -9.72 6.27
C GLY A 38 8.78 -9.44 6.62
N VAL A 39 8.01 -10.46 6.99
CA VAL A 39 6.67 -10.32 7.56
C VAL A 39 6.83 -10.16 9.07
N SER A 40 6.69 -8.94 9.58
CA SER A 40 6.53 -8.71 11.02
C SER A 40 5.05 -8.42 11.27
N GLY A 41 4.35 -9.39 11.87
CA GLY A 41 2.97 -9.23 12.29
C GLY A 41 2.91 -8.24 13.44
N ALA A 42 2.47 -7.01 13.16
CA ALA A 42 2.20 -6.03 14.20
C ALA A 42 0.77 -6.28 14.72
N THR A 43 0.67 -7.02 15.83
CA THR A 43 -0.51 -6.91 16.68
C THR A 43 -0.49 -5.52 17.30
N ALA A 44 -1.62 -4.82 17.31
CA ALA A 44 -1.76 -3.56 18.05
C ALA A 44 -1.63 -3.88 19.55
N ALA A 45 -0.39 -3.85 20.05
CA ALA A 45 -0.05 -4.15 21.42
C ALA A 45 -0.10 -2.87 22.25
N THR A 46 -0.96 -2.88 23.26
CA THR A 46 -0.97 -1.90 24.34
C THR A 46 0.28 -2.12 25.21
N GLY A 47 1.24 -1.21 25.18
CA GLY A 47 2.39 -1.24 26.10
C GLY A 47 3.63 -0.58 25.52
N GLY A 48 3.99 0.58 26.05
CA GLY A 48 5.18 1.33 25.66
C GLY A 48 6.48 0.60 26.01
N ASP A 49 7.50 0.76 25.17
CA ASP A 49 8.66 1.59 25.47
C ASP A 49 9.53 1.76 24.20
N THR A 50 10.17 2.93 24.06
CA THR A 50 11.26 3.24 23.12
C THR A 50 10.99 3.21 21.60
N LEU A 51 10.10 4.09 21.12
CA LEU A 51 10.03 4.47 19.69
C LEU A 51 11.22 5.36 19.30
N ALA A 52 12.39 4.75 19.05
CA ALA A 52 13.56 5.41 18.49
C ALA A 52 13.18 6.13 17.17
N SER A 53 13.10 7.45 17.28
CA SER A 53 12.42 8.35 16.33
C SER A 53 13.27 8.75 15.12
N ALA A 54 14.40 8.07 14.87
CA ALA A 54 15.36 8.50 13.86
C ALA A 54 15.12 7.91 12.44
N SER A 55 14.27 6.89 12.30
CA SER A 55 14.04 6.23 10.99
C SER A 55 12.57 5.97 10.64
N ALA A 56 11.63 6.40 11.47
CA ALA A 56 10.21 6.26 11.17
C ALA A 56 9.75 7.35 10.19
N ILE A 57 9.17 6.93 9.06
CA ILE A 57 8.60 7.81 8.03
C ILE A 57 7.10 8.06 8.22
N LEU A 58 6.50 7.36 9.18
CA LEU A 58 5.12 7.52 9.61
C LEU A 58 5.04 7.10 11.08
N THR A 59 4.53 7.98 11.95
CA THR A 59 4.31 7.67 13.36
C THR A 59 2.92 8.12 13.78
N ALA A 60 2.27 7.33 14.63
CA ALA A 60 1.08 7.69 15.38
C ALA A 60 1.33 7.35 16.84
N ARG A 61 1.08 8.31 17.74
CA ARG A 61 1.28 8.13 19.17
C ARG A 61 -0.01 8.44 19.93
N GLY A 62 -0.49 7.47 20.68
CA GLY A 62 -1.69 7.57 21.50
C GLY A 62 -2.94 7.95 20.71
N VAL A 63 -3.04 7.55 19.45
CA VAL A 63 -4.19 7.95 18.62
C VAL A 63 -5.45 7.21 19.01
N ALA A 64 -6.55 7.93 19.16
CA ALA A 64 -7.85 7.37 19.49
C ALA A 64 -8.97 8.01 18.67
N VAL A 65 -9.98 7.21 18.33
CA VAL A 65 -11.23 7.65 17.70
C VAL A 65 -12.39 7.00 18.46
N PRO A 66 -13.29 7.79 19.06
CA PRO A 66 -14.43 7.28 19.82
C PRO A 66 -15.21 6.22 19.04
N ASP A 67 -15.56 5.13 19.73
CA ASP A 67 -16.34 3.99 19.20
C ASP A 67 -15.75 3.28 17.97
N ARG A 68 -14.53 3.63 17.56
CA ARG A 68 -13.94 3.16 16.31
C ARG A 68 -12.48 2.71 16.41
N LEU A 69 -11.70 3.31 17.31
CA LEU A 69 -10.29 2.99 17.52
C LEU A 69 -9.90 3.35 18.96
N GLY A 70 -9.54 2.33 19.76
CA GLY A 70 -8.93 2.57 21.07
C GLY A 70 -7.55 3.20 20.95
N VAL A 71 -6.98 3.66 22.06
CA VAL A 71 -5.64 4.28 22.10
C VAL A 71 -4.62 3.34 21.44
N THR A 72 -3.98 3.82 20.37
CA THR A 72 -3.09 3.01 19.53
C THR A 72 -1.80 3.76 19.23
N ASP A 73 -0.66 3.07 19.33
CA ASP A 73 0.63 3.52 18.84
C ASP A 73 0.99 2.76 17.55
N PHE A 74 1.60 3.46 16.60
CA PHE A 74 2.06 2.89 15.34
C PHE A 74 3.31 3.59 14.84
N ALA A 75 4.24 2.84 14.25
CA ALA A 75 5.35 3.41 13.51
C ALA A 75 5.70 2.53 12.31
N ALA A 76 6.05 3.17 11.20
CA ALA A 76 6.59 2.51 10.02
C ALA A 76 7.88 3.20 9.57
N ARG A 77 8.87 2.40 9.17
CA ARG A 77 10.14 2.85 8.62
C ARG A 77 10.18 2.68 7.10
N THR A 78 11.15 3.32 6.46
CA THR A 78 11.38 3.17 5.02
C THR A 78 11.59 1.70 4.64
N GLY A 79 10.83 1.24 3.66
CA GLY A 79 10.94 -0.12 3.12
C GLY A 79 10.21 -1.19 3.92
N GLU A 80 9.63 -0.87 5.08
CA GLU A 80 8.83 -1.81 5.85
C GLU A 80 7.49 -2.12 5.14
N LYS A 81 7.09 -3.38 5.19
CA LYS A 81 5.77 -3.85 4.76
C LYS A 81 5.07 -4.41 6.00
N ILE A 82 4.04 -3.71 6.45
CA ILE A 82 3.33 -4.04 7.68
C ILE A 82 1.96 -4.59 7.32
N LEU A 83 1.63 -5.76 7.84
CA LEU A 83 0.29 -6.34 7.75
C LEU A 83 -0.48 -6.04 9.04
N ILE A 84 -1.60 -5.33 8.91
CA ILE A 84 -2.51 -5.06 10.02
C ILE A 84 -3.66 -6.07 9.95
N THR A 85 -3.80 -6.92 10.96
CA THR A 85 -4.86 -7.94 11.05
C THR A 85 -5.70 -7.73 12.30
N GLY A 86 -6.87 -8.39 12.35
CA GLY A 86 -7.80 -8.32 13.47
C GLY A 86 -9.24 -8.53 13.01
N PRO A 87 -10.18 -8.75 13.95
CA PRO A 87 -11.58 -8.99 13.62
C PRO A 87 -12.23 -7.79 12.92
N ASN A 88 -13.38 -8.02 12.29
CA ASN A 88 -14.21 -6.92 11.79
C ASN A 88 -14.62 -6.02 12.95
N GLY A 89 -14.57 -4.71 12.75
CA GLY A 89 -14.82 -3.74 13.83
C GLY A 89 -13.61 -3.42 14.72
N ALA A 90 -12.46 -4.10 14.57
CA ALA A 90 -11.24 -3.80 15.36
C ALA A 90 -10.59 -2.42 15.07
N GLY A 91 -11.21 -1.57 14.24
CA GLY A 91 -10.68 -0.25 13.94
C GLY A 91 -9.58 -0.18 12.88
N LYS A 92 -9.26 -1.27 12.16
CA LYS A 92 -8.21 -1.29 11.12
C LYS A 92 -8.38 -0.20 10.07
N SER A 93 -9.57 -0.10 9.47
CA SER A 93 -9.88 0.92 8.46
C SER A 93 -9.80 2.32 9.07
N THR A 94 -10.23 2.48 10.32
CA THR A 94 -10.11 3.73 11.09
C THR A 94 -8.64 4.12 11.29
N LEU A 95 -7.78 3.20 11.71
CA LEU A 95 -6.34 3.41 11.86
C LEU A 95 -5.72 3.83 10.51
N LEU A 96 -6.05 3.13 9.42
CA LEU A 96 -5.56 3.49 8.09
C LEU A 96 -6.03 4.89 7.66
N SER A 97 -7.28 5.28 7.94
CA SER A 97 -7.78 6.64 7.66
C SER A 97 -7.05 7.71 8.49
N VAL A 98 -6.79 7.42 9.76
CA VAL A 98 -6.01 8.31 10.65
C VAL A 98 -4.58 8.47 10.14
N LEU A 99 -3.91 7.37 9.80
CA LEU A 99 -2.55 7.42 9.25
C LEU A 99 -2.49 8.18 7.92
N ALA A 100 -3.52 8.02 7.08
CA ALA A 100 -3.68 8.73 5.81
C ALA A 100 -4.06 10.21 5.95
N GLY A 101 -4.46 10.66 7.14
CA GLY A 101 -4.95 12.03 7.36
C GLY A 101 -6.34 12.29 6.78
N THR A 102 -7.11 11.24 6.45
CA THR A 102 -8.51 11.35 6.01
C THR A 102 -9.49 11.34 7.17
N LEU A 103 -9.02 11.02 8.38
CA LEU A 103 -9.76 11.08 9.63
C LEU A 103 -8.85 11.67 10.71
N GLU A 104 -9.31 12.70 11.41
CA GLU A 104 -8.55 13.28 12.51
C GLU A 104 -8.84 12.50 13.81
N PRO A 105 -7.82 12.10 14.57
CA PRO A 105 -8.04 11.46 15.86
C PRO A 105 -8.49 12.50 16.90
N VAL A 106 -9.19 12.06 17.95
CA VAL A 106 -9.63 12.93 19.05
C VAL A 106 -8.48 13.21 20.03
N GLU A 107 -7.57 12.25 20.14
CA GLU A 107 -6.36 12.35 20.97
C GLU A 107 -5.15 11.81 20.20
N GLY A 108 -3.95 12.16 20.67
CA GLY A 108 -2.69 11.69 20.09
C GLY A 108 -2.12 12.58 18.99
N LEU A 109 -1.01 12.14 18.41
CA LEU A 109 -0.28 12.86 17.37
C LEU A 109 0.11 11.92 16.24
N VAL A 110 -0.06 12.35 15.00
CA VAL A 110 0.42 11.63 13.82
C VAL A 110 1.42 12.49 13.05
N GLN A 111 2.61 11.96 12.80
CA GLN A 111 3.63 12.63 11.97
C GLN A 111 3.78 11.89 10.64
N ARG A 112 3.65 12.63 9.53
CA ARG A 112 3.75 12.12 8.16
C ARG A 112 4.81 12.91 7.37
N PRO A 113 6.11 12.75 7.67
CA PRO A 113 7.18 13.46 6.95
C PRO A 113 7.30 13.06 5.46
N ALA A 114 6.73 11.92 5.07
CA ALA A 114 6.68 11.44 3.70
C ALA A 114 5.30 11.63 3.07
N ARG A 115 5.23 11.62 1.73
CA ARG A 115 3.97 11.57 0.99
C ARG A 115 3.24 10.27 1.31
N ILE A 116 1.97 10.36 1.68
CA ILE A 116 1.12 9.20 1.92
C ILE A 116 0.21 8.97 0.72
N GLY A 117 0.29 7.77 0.14
CA GLY A 117 -0.71 7.25 -0.79
C GLY A 117 -1.70 6.39 -0.03
N TYR A 118 -2.99 6.66 -0.17
CA TYR A 118 -4.06 5.92 0.51
C TYR A 118 -5.02 5.32 -0.51
N LEU A 119 -5.10 3.99 -0.54
CA LEU A 119 -6.08 3.27 -1.34
C LEU A 119 -7.25 2.88 -0.43
N GLN A 120 -8.42 3.45 -0.71
CA GLN A 120 -9.64 3.15 0.04
C GLN A 120 -10.12 1.73 -0.28
N GLN A 121 -10.82 1.13 0.69
CA GLN A 121 -11.42 -0.20 0.52
C GLN A 121 -12.47 -0.21 -0.58
N GLU A 122 -13.24 0.87 -0.69
CA GLU A 122 -14.22 1.11 -1.74
C GLU A 122 -13.82 2.39 -2.46
N LEU A 123 -13.54 2.27 -3.75
CA LEU A 123 -13.10 3.38 -4.59
C LEU A 123 -14.27 3.83 -5.44
N GLU A 124 -14.76 5.04 -5.20
CA GLU A 124 -15.74 5.67 -6.08
C GLU A 124 -15.05 6.11 -7.37
N LEU A 125 -15.27 5.33 -8.43
CA LEU A 125 -14.75 5.65 -9.75
C LEU A 125 -15.69 6.63 -10.47
N PRO A 126 -15.14 7.65 -11.16
CA PRO A 126 -15.96 8.57 -11.92
C PRO A 126 -16.65 7.85 -13.09
N GLN A 127 -17.96 8.02 -13.23
CA GLN A 127 -18.79 7.43 -14.29
C GLN A 127 -18.29 7.73 -15.72
N ARG A 128 -17.45 8.75 -15.88
CA ARG A 128 -16.77 9.07 -17.13
C ARG A 128 -15.28 9.30 -16.84
N PRO A 129 -14.40 8.33 -17.13
CA PRO A 129 -12.98 8.51 -16.96
C PRO A 129 -12.47 9.58 -17.94
N THR A 130 -11.91 10.66 -17.39
CA THR A 130 -11.31 11.76 -18.16
C THR A 130 -9.83 11.55 -18.44
N LEU A 131 -9.18 10.63 -17.71
CA LEU A 131 -7.75 10.36 -17.82
C LEU A 131 -7.49 9.00 -18.48
N ARG A 132 -6.42 8.96 -19.28
CA ARG A 132 -5.84 7.74 -19.83
C ARG A 132 -4.79 7.19 -18.87
N LEU A 133 -4.46 5.91 -18.99
CA LEU A 133 -3.56 5.18 -18.07
C LEU A 133 -2.26 5.91 -17.75
N LEU A 134 -1.49 6.32 -18.75
CA LEU A 134 -0.19 6.96 -18.50
C LEU A 134 -0.33 8.35 -17.84
N PRO A 135 -1.20 9.26 -18.33
CA PRO A 135 -1.50 10.50 -17.63
C PRO A 135 -2.04 10.31 -16.21
N ALA A 136 -2.89 9.30 -15.98
CA ALA A 136 -3.43 8.99 -14.65
C ALA A 136 -2.33 8.50 -13.70
N PHE A 137 -1.41 7.66 -14.18
CA PHE A 137 -0.28 7.19 -13.38
C PHE A 137 0.72 8.33 -13.08
N ALA A 138 1.00 9.18 -14.07
CA ALA A 138 1.87 10.34 -13.88
C ALA A 138 1.23 11.44 -13.02
N ALA A 139 -0.08 11.42 -12.83
CA ALA A 139 -0.79 12.46 -12.09
C ALA A 139 -0.28 12.57 -10.64
N GLY A 140 0.28 13.73 -10.30
CA GLY A 140 0.84 13.98 -8.98
C GLY A 140 2.21 13.32 -8.73
N LEU A 141 2.77 12.61 -9.69
CA LEU A 141 4.18 12.22 -9.69
C LEU A 141 4.97 13.34 -10.38
N GLY A 142 6.01 13.85 -9.72
CA GLY A 142 6.97 14.72 -10.41
C GLY A 142 7.86 13.87 -11.32
N GLY A 143 8.46 14.49 -12.35
CA GLY A 143 9.28 13.79 -13.34
C GLY A 143 8.81 14.08 -14.76
N ASN A 144 9.41 13.39 -15.74
CA ASN A 144 8.96 13.46 -17.12
C ASN A 144 8.09 12.25 -17.49
N ILE A 145 7.31 12.40 -18.57
CA ILE A 145 6.33 11.38 -18.97
C ILE A 145 6.96 10.06 -19.42
N ASP A 146 8.19 10.11 -19.96
CA ASP A 146 8.92 8.94 -20.43
C ASP A 146 9.43 8.08 -19.25
N GLU A 147 9.92 8.72 -18.19
CA GLU A 147 10.27 8.04 -16.92
C GLU A 147 9.06 7.34 -16.31
N HIS A 148 7.88 7.97 -16.36
CA HIS A 148 6.65 7.37 -15.89
C HIS A 148 6.21 6.20 -16.79
N ALA A 149 6.37 6.31 -18.10
CA ALA A 149 6.11 5.22 -19.04
C ALA A 149 7.02 4.01 -18.75
N GLU A 150 8.32 4.24 -18.56
CA GLU A 150 9.26 3.16 -18.20
C GLU A 150 8.92 2.53 -16.85
N ALA A 151 8.59 3.33 -15.84
CA ALA A 151 8.18 2.84 -14.53
C ALA A 151 6.91 1.96 -14.62
N LEU A 152 5.94 2.37 -15.43
CA LEU A 152 4.70 1.62 -15.61
C LEU A 152 4.92 0.29 -16.35
N LEU A 153 5.81 0.26 -17.35
CA LEU A 153 6.22 -1.00 -18.02
C LEU A 153 7.00 -1.93 -17.10
N ARG A 154 7.82 -1.39 -16.18
CA ARG A 154 8.56 -2.19 -15.19
C ARG A 154 7.67 -2.94 -14.22
N LEU A 155 6.41 -2.54 -14.06
CA LEU A 155 5.43 -3.31 -13.27
C LEU A 155 5.06 -4.63 -13.95
N GLY A 156 5.25 -4.77 -15.27
CA GLY A 156 4.87 -5.95 -16.05
C GLY A 156 3.35 -6.14 -16.21
N LEU A 157 2.55 -5.15 -15.79
CA LEU A 157 1.10 -5.19 -15.79
C LEU A 157 0.47 -4.58 -17.04
N PHE A 158 1.23 -3.80 -17.82
CA PHE A 158 0.70 -3.01 -18.93
C PHE A 158 1.67 -2.97 -20.10
N ARG A 159 1.14 -2.72 -21.29
CA ARG A 159 1.89 -2.50 -22.54
C ARG A 159 1.84 -1.03 -22.95
N THR A 160 2.79 -0.62 -23.79
CA THR A 160 2.79 0.72 -24.40
C THR A 160 1.48 1.00 -25.17
N SER A 161 0.92 -0.04 -25.81
CA SER A 161 -0.38 0.05 -26.49
C SER A 161 -1.53 0.35 -25.54
N GLU A 162 -1.40 0.13 -24.23
CA GLU A 162 -2.48 0.34 -23.25
C GLU A 162 -2.43 1.71 -22.57
N PHE A 163 -1.39 2.51 -22.83
CA PHE A 163 -1.24 3.84 -22.21
C PHE A 163 -2.39 4.80 -22.51
N HIS A 164 -3.15 4.54 -23.59
CA HIS A 164 -4.27 5.34 -23.99
C HIS A 164 -5.62 4.86 -23.44
N VAL A 165 -5.66 3.73 -22.75
CA VAL A 165 -6.89 3.15 -22.20
C VAL A 165 -7.43 4.07 -21.10
N PRO A 166 -8.74 4.42 -21.11
CA PRO A 166 -9.35 5.20 -20.04
C PRO A 166 -9.26 4.47 -18.68
N VAL A 167 -8.98 5.19 -17.60
CA VAL A 167 -8.92 4.63 -16.24
C VAL A 167 -10.06 5.16 -15.39
N GLY A 168 -10.86 4.26 -14.83
CA GLY A 168 -12.01 4.58 -13.97
C GLY A 168 -13.39 4.33 -14.60
N SER A 169 -13.47 3.58 -15.71
CA SER A 169 -14.73 3.02 -16.23
C SER A 169 -15.12 1.72 -15.55
#